data_AF-A0A924QQS8-F1
#
_entry.id   AF-A0A924QQS8-F1
#
_cell.length_a   1.000
_cell.length_b   1.000
_cell.length_c   1.000
_cell.angle_alpha   90.00
_cell.angle_beta   90.00
_cell.angle_gamma   90.00
#
_symmetry.space_group_name_H-M   'P 1'
#
loop_
_entity.id
_entity.type
_entity.pdbx_description
1 polymer ?
#
loop_
_entity_poly.entity_id
_entity_poly.type
_entity_poly.pdbx_seq_one_letter_code
_entity_poly.pdbx_strand_id
1 'polypeptide(L)'
;MQAQKKQKNNAAINTGKYRNIFLEAGYSQAAIDAKLKKAYYDVFEGPTKVYFEVGDTMAYVSDIKNNDARTEGLSYGMMVAVQLNKKEVFDRIWR
;
A
#
# COMPACT_ATOMS: atom_id res chain seq x y z
N MET A 1 41.95 13.20 -17.47
CA MET A 1 41.17 11.94 -17.60
C MET A 1 40.96 11.35 -16.21
N GLN A 2 39.76 11.44 -15.65
CA GLN A 2 39.29 10.49 -14.65
C GLN A 2 37.84 10.19 -14.99
N ALA A 3 37.62 9.01 -15.55
CA ALA A 3 36.29 8.54 -15.91
C ALA A 3 35.45 8.42 -14.63
N GLN A 4 34.34 9.17 -14.58
CA GLN A 4 33.25 8.91 -13.64
C GLN A 4 32.81 7.45 -13.85
N LYS A 5 33.18 6.57 -12.90
CA LYS A 5 32.65 5.20 -12.85
C LYS A 5 31.15 5.31 -12.62
N LYS A 6 30.37 5.15 -13.69
CA LYS A 6 28.93 4.88 -13.70
C LYS A 6 28.61 3.90 -12.57
N GLN A 7 27.90 4.37 -11.55
CA GLN A 7 27.35 3.54 -10.47
C GLN A 7 26.57 2.40 -11.14
N LYS A 8 27.01 1.16 -10.96
CA LYS A 8 26.31 0.00 -11.52
C LYS A 8 24.88 -0.03 -10.95
N ASN A 9 23.91 -0.16 -11.85
CA ASN A 9 22.46 -0.15 -11.65
C ASN A 9 21.97 -1.18 -10.61
N ASN A 10 22.08 -0.87 -9.31
CA ASN A 10 21.48 -1.66 -8.23
C ASN A 10 20.07 -1.16 -7.86
N ALA A 11 19.23 -0.87 -8.86
CA ALA A 11 17.85 -0.51 -8.62
C ALA A 11 17.07 -1.72 -8.07
N ALA A 12 16.09 -1.49 -7.18
CA ALA A 12 15.28 -2.56 -6.60
C ALA A 12 14.58 -3.41 -7.67
N ILE A 13 14.14 -2.79 -8.76
CA ILE A 13 13.51 -3.47 -9.90
C ILE A 13 14.44 -4.50 -10.58
N ASN A 14 15.75 -4.25 -10.62
CA ASN A 14 16.71 -5.15 -11.27
C ASN A 14 17.20 -6.27 -10.33
N THR A 15 17.06 -6.09 -9.02
CA THR A 15 17.65 -6.98 -8.00
C THR A 15 16.61 -7.76 -7.21
N GLY A 16 15.33 -7.35 -7.25
CA GLY A 16 14.27 -7.87 -6.39
C GLY A 16 14.46 -7.55 -4.90
N LYS A 17 15.52 -6.81 -4.53
CA LYS A 17 15.83 -6.46 -3.14
C LYS A 17 15.38 -5.05 -2.86
N TYR A 18 14.35 -4.92 -2.02
CA TYR A 18 13.85 -3.64 -1.55
C TYR A 18 14.46 -3.30 -0.20
N ARG A 19 14.91 -2.04 -0.06
CA ARG A 19 15.54 -1.54 1.16
C ARG A 19 14.48 -1.34 2.25
N ASN A 20 14.69 -1.93 3.42
CA ASN A 20 13.82 -1.70 4.57
C ASN A 20 14.42 -0.61 5.47
N ILE A 21 13.95 0.63 5.29
CA ILE A 21 14.45 1.81 6.01
C ILE A 21 14.11 1.75 7.51
N PHE A 22 13.03 1.08 7.90
CA PHE A 22 12.69 0.94 9.32
C PHE A 22 13.65 -0.02 10.04
N LEU A 23 14.06 -1.11 9.38
CA LEU A 23 15.11 -1.99 9.90
C LEU A 23 16.43 -1.23 10.07
N GLU A 24 16.82 -0.42 9.08
CA GLU A 24 18.04 0.41 9.13
C GLU A 24 17.99 1.45 10.25
N ALA A 25 16.80 1.95 10.57
CA ALA A 25 16.57 2.86 11.69
C ALA A 25 16.54 2.17 13.07
N GLY A 26 16.71 0.84 13.15
CA GLY A 26 16.82 0.08 14.39
C GLY A 26 15.51 -0.53 14.90
N TYR A 27 14.42 -0.48 14.14
CA TYR A 27 13.17 -1.15 14.51
C TYR A 27 13.27 -2.66 14.24
N SER A 28 12.70 -3.48 15.14
CA SER A 28 12.61 -4.93 14.92
C SER A 28 11.63 -5.25 13.79
N GLN A 29 11.89 -6.34 13.05
CA GLN A 29 11.00 -6.79 11.99
C GLN A 29 9.57 -7.02 12.49
N ALA A 30 9.42 -7.63 13.68
CA ALA A 30 8.11 -7.87 14.29
C ALA A 30 7.32 -6.56 14.55
N ALA A 31 8.00 -5.49 14.99
CA ALA A 31 7.35 -4.19 15.19
C ALA A 31 6.93 -3.55 13.86
N ILE A 32 7.72 -3.72 12.80
CA ILE A 32 7.41 -3.23 11.45
C ILE A 32 6.19 -3.96 10.88
N ASP A 33 6.18 -5.29 10.97
CA ASP A 33 5.07 -6.11 10.50
C ASP A 33 3.77 -5.80 11.26
N ALA A 34 3.86 -5.64 12.58
CA ALA A 34 2.73 -5.23 13.41
C ALA A 34 2.19 -3.85 12.99
N LYS A 35 3.09 -2.90 12.69
CA LYS A 35 2.70 -1.56 12.22
C LYS A 35 2.03 -1.60 10.86
N LEU A 36 2.54 -2.39 9.91
CA LEU A 36 1.92 -2.57 8.59
C LEU A 36 0.53 -3.21 8.70
N LYS A 37 0.40 -4.27 9.51
CA LYS A 37 -0.89 -4.93 9.75
C LYS A 37 -1.90 -3.97 10.38
N LYS A 38 -1.48 -3.19 11.38
CA LYS A 38 -2.35 -2.21 12.04
C LYS A 38 -2.78 -1.11 11.07
N ALA A 39 -1.87 -0.56 10.26
CA ALA A 39 -2.20 0.47 9.29
C ALA A 39 -3.23 -0.02 8.27
N TYR A 40 -3.09 -1.25 7.78
CA TYR A 40 -4.09 -1.83 6.89
C TYR A 40 -5.46 -1.97 7.57
N TYR A 41 -5.48 -2.54 8.80
CA TYR A 41 -6.70 -2.66 9.58
C TYR A 41 -7.39 -1.31 9.77
N ASP A 42 -6.68 -0.29 10.26
CA ASP A 42 -7.25 1.02 10.54
C ASP A 42 -7.88 1.68 9.29
N VAL A 43 -7.31 1.44 8.10
CA VAL A 43 -7.74 2.04 6.83
C VAL A 43 -8.84 1.25 6.13
N PHE A 44 -8.83 -0.09 6.20
CA PHE A 44 -9.73 -0.95 5.40
C PHE A 44 -10.75 -1.76 6.20
N GLU A 45 -10.50 -2.04 7.48
CA GLU A 45 -11.30 -3.00 8.27
C GLU A 45 -11.86 -2.39 9.57
N GLY A 46 -11.17 -1.40 10.13
CA GLY A 46 -11.45 -0.81 11.43
C GLY A 46 -12.65 0.15 11.45
N PRO A 47 -12.99 0.67 12.64
CA PRO A 47 -14.15 1.55 12.82
C PRO A 47 -14.00 2.90 12.10
N THR A 48 -12.76 3.33 11.84
CA THR A 48 -12.42 4.58 11.15
C THR A 48 -11.97 4.35 9.71
N LYS A 49 -12.34 3.20 9.12
CA LYS A 49 -11.94 2.83 7.77
C LYS A 49 -12.50 3.80 6.72
N VAL A 50 -11.83 3.82 5.58
CA VAL A 50 -12.23 4.58 4.39
C VAL A 50 -12.75 3.68 3.26
N TYR A 51 -12.78 2.36 3.48
CA TYR A 51 -13.24 1.35 2.53
C TYR A 51 -14.65 0.85 2.86
N PHE A 52 -15.54 0.88 1.87
CA PHE A 52 -16.94 0.50 2.03
C PHE A 52 -17.39 -0.44 0.91
N GLU A 53 -17.98 -1.56 1.30
CA GLU A 53 -18.54 -2.54 0.36
C GLU A 53 -19.92 -2.11 -0.12
N VAL A 54 -20.23 -2.39 -1.39
CA VAL A 54 -21.50 -2.12 -2.04
C VAL A 54 -21.99 -3.40 -2.70
N GLY A 55 -23.09 -3.94 -2.17
CA GLY A 55 -23.56 -5.28 -2.54
C GLY A 55 -22.50 -6.35 -2.29
N ASP A 56 -22.60 -7.45 -3.02
CA ASP A 56 -21.73 -8.61 -2.76
C ASP A 56 -20.35 -8.51 -3.40
N THR A 57 -20.15 -7.53 -4.30
CA THR A 57 -19.02 -7.61 -5.23
C THR A 57 -18.28 -6.31 -5.55
N MET A 58 -18.78 -5.17 -5.10
CA MET A 58 -18.14 -3.88 -5.33
C MET A 58 -17.72 -3.26 -4.01
N ALA A 59 -16.78 -2.33 -4.07
CA ALA A 59 -16.43 -1.48 -2.96
C ALA A 59 -15.81 -0.18 -3.48
N TYR A 60 -15.82 0.86 -2.64
CA TYR A 60 -15.17 2.12 -2.95
C TYR A 60 -14.35 2.61 -1.75
N VAL A 61 -13.42 3.51 -2.05
CA VAL A 61 -12.68 4.28 -1.05
C VAL A 61 -13.28 5.68 -1.00
N SER A 62 -13.77 6.08 0.17
CA SER A 62 -14.43 7.37 0.37
C SER A 62 -13.48 8.41 0.95
N ASP A 63 -13.57 9.63 0.46
CA ASP A 63 -13.11 10.80 1.20
C ASP A 63 -14.15 11.12 2.29
N ILE A 64 -13.87 10.67 3.52
CA ILE A 64 -14.78 10.82 4.68
C ILE A 64 -15.15 12.28 4.95
N LYS A 65 -14.29 13.23 4.61
CA LYS A 65 -14.58 14.65 4.86
C LYS A 65 -15.61 15.18 3.86
N ASN A 66 -15.50 14.76 2.60
CA ASN A 66 -16.33 15.27 1.51
C ASN A 66 -17.51 14.34 1.18
N ASN A 67 -17.57 13.15 1.77
CA ASN A 67 -18.59 12.13 1.54
C ASN A 67 -18.75 11.75 0.06
N ASP A 68 -17.64 11.77 -0.69
CA ASP A 68 -17.58 11.38 -2.11
C ASP A 68 -16.56 10.25 -2.32
N ALA A 69 -16.66 9.60 -3.48
CA ALA A 69 -15.66 8.66 -3.96
C ALA A 69 -14.90 9.32 -5.12
N ARG A 70 -13.57 9.33 -5.04
CA ARG A 70 -12.71 9.94 -6.06
C ARG A 70 -11.81 8.89 -6.69
N THR A 71 -11.56 9.03 -7.99
CA THR A 71 -10.68 8.15 -8.76
C THR A 71 -9.28 8.04 -8.14
N GLU A 72 -8.79 9.12 -7.53
CA GLU A 72 -7.54 9.12 -6.75
C GLU A 72 -7.58 8.11 -5.60
N GLY A 73 -8.59 8.20 -4.72
CA GLY A 73 -8.75 7.29 -3.58
C GLY A 73 -8.95 5.83 -4.01
N LEU A 74 -9.67 5.59 -5.10
CA LEU A 74 -9.83 4.25 -5.68
C LEU A 74 -8.48 3.69 -6.14
N SER A 75 -7.69 4.47 -6.88
CA SER A 75 -6.37 4.04 -7.36
C SER A 75 -5.38 3.77 -6.21
N TYR A 76 -5.45 4.54 -5.13
CA TYR A 76 -4.66 4.29 -3.92
C TYR A 76 -5.10 3.01 -3.21
N GLY A 77 -6.40 2.80 -3.08
CA GLY A 77 -6.97 1.57 -2.51
C GLY A 77 -6.50 0.32 -3.27
N MET A 78 -6.54 0.37 -4.60
CA MET A 78 -6.03 -0.69 -5.46
C MET A 78 -4.53 -0.92 -5.27
N MET A 79 -3.72 0.14 -5.22
CA MET A 79 -2.27 0.02 -5.03
C MET A 79 -1.94 -0.62 -3.68
N VAL A 80 -2.62 -0.23 -2.60
CA VAL A 80 -2.42 -0.85 -1.28
C VAL A 80 -2.83 -2.32 -1.30
N ALA A 81 -3.98 -2.64 -1.91
CA ALA A 81 -4.49 -4.00 -1.98
C ALA A 81 -3.53 -4.94 -2.73
N VAL A 82 -2.97 -4.52 -3.87
CA VAL A 82 -2.03 -5.36 -4.64
C VAL A 82 -0.70 -5.54 -3.90
N GLN A 83 -0.17 -4.51 -3.26
CA GLN A 83 1.10 -4.60 -2.51
C GLN A 83 1.00 -5.49 -1.27
N LEU A 84 -0.19 -5.60 -0.67
CA LEU A 84 -0.46 -6.45 0.49
C LEU A 84 -1.10 -7.80 0.13
N ASN A 85 -1.13 -8.15 -1.17
CA ASN A 85 -1.71 -9.40 -1.67
C ASN A 85 -3.19 -9.61 -1.24
N LYS A 86 -4.00 -8.55 -1.30
CA LYS A 86 -5.43 -8.54 -0.93
C LYS A 86 -6.30 -8.54 -2.19
N LYS A 87 -6.29 -9.67 -2.91
CA LYS A 87 -6.96 -9.80 -4.22
C LYS A 87 -8.44 -9.42 -4.19
N GLU A 88 -9.19 -9.88 -3.21
CA GLU A 88 -10.63 -9.60 -3.12
C GLU A 88 -10.93 -8.09 -2.99
N VAL A 89 -10.15 -7.38 -2.17
CA VAL A 89 -10.29 -5.94 -1.98
C VAL A 89 -9.95 -5.20 -3.28
N PHE A 90 -8.91 -5.63 -3.99
CA PHE A 90 -8.56 -5.08 -5.29
C PHE A 90 -9.70 -5.27 -6.31
N ASP A 91 -10.19 -6.50 -6.44
CA ASP A 91 -11.24 -6.85 -7.40
C ASP A 91 -12.52 -6.06 -7.12
N ARG A 92 -12.88 -5.87 -5.85
CA ARG A 92 -14.08 -5.10 -5.46
C ARG A 92 -13.97 -3.61 -5.81
N ILE A 93 -12.77 -3.02 -5.73
CA ILE A 93 -12.55 -1.60 -6.07
C ILE A 93 -12.52 -1.38 -7.59
N TRP A 94 -12.05 -2.37 -8.36
CA TRP A 94 -11.84 -2.23 -9.81
C TRP A 94 -13.07 -2.47 -10.68
N ARG A 95 -14.17 -2.99 -10.11
CA ARG A 95 -15.37 -3.35 -10.88
C ARG A 95 -16.11 -2.17 -11.51
#